data_AF-A0A9D6YCN2-F1
#
_entry.id   AF-A0A9D6YCN2-F1
#
_cell.length_a   1.000
_cell.length_b   1.000
_cell.length_c   1.000
_cell.angle_alpha   90.00
_cell.angle_beta   90.00
_cell.angle_gamma   90.00
#
_symmetry.space_group_name_H-M   'P 1'
#
loop_
_entity.id
_entity.type
_entity.pdbx_description
1 polymer ?
#
loop_
_entity_poly.entity_id
_entity_poly.type
_entity_poly.pdbx_seq_one_letter_code
_entity_poly.pdbx_strand_id
1 'polypeptide(L)'
;MATDARLNPLDELQRAAGLANQMDPRNVAALAELLRAGDSAVRWWGAVGLLALRGDAVPSKPALLAALDDSSPDVRIAVAETVAHLGALDRALPILGSALRTDDVFARLSALNAAHRLGPLARPLLPAIRQAKLVAPNHKDVSDYVGRIVEYLPGRIGD
;
A
#
# COMPACT_ATOMS: atom_id res chain seq x y z
N MET A 1 -13.34 8.03 23.89
CA MET A 1 -12.92 7.98 22.47
C MET A 1 -13.13 6.60 21.86
N ALA A 2 -12.62 5.50 22.44
CA ALA A 2 -12.72 4.16 21.83
C ALA A 2 -14.15 3.60 21.62
N THR A 3 -15.16 4.11 22.34
CA THR A 3 -16.55 3.62 22.31
C THR A 3 -17.54 4.56 21.63
N ASP A 4 -17.11 5.75 21.16
CA ASP A 4 -18.01 6.64 20.41
C ASP A 4 -18.03 6.18 18.95
N ALA A 5 -19.15 5.60 18.50
CA ALA A 5 -19.32 5.11 17.14
C ALA A 5 -19.12 6.18 16.06
N ARG A 6 -19.25 7.47 16.40
CA ARG A 6 -18.97 8.59 15.48
C ARG A 6 -17.48 8.86 15.29
N LEU A 7 -16.65 8.42 16.24
CA LEU A 7 -15.19 8.56 16.23
C LEU A 7 -14.49 7.21 15.99
N ASN A 8 -15.23 6.11 16.00
CA ASN A 8 -14.75 4.76 15.78
C ASN A 8 -15.73 4.03 14.83
N PRO A 9 -15.49 4.07 13.50
CA PRO A 9 -16.37 3.45 12.51
C PRO A 9 -16.18 1.92 12.47
N LEU A 10 -16.25 1.26 13.64
CA LEU A 10 -15.91 -0.15 13.82
C LEU A 10 -16.72 -1.06 12.88
N ASP A 11 -18.03 -0.83 12.77
CA ASP A 11 -18.90 -1.63 11.90
C ASP A 11 -18.52 -1.46 10.42
N GLU A 12 -18.16 -0.24 10.00
CA GLU A 12 -17.74 0.04 8.63
C GLU A 12 -16.38 -0.61 8.35
N LEU A 13 -15.44 -0.52 9.29
CA LEU A 13 -14.13 -1.16 9.21
C LEU A 13 -14.24 -2.68 9.14
N GLN A 14 -15.11 -3.28 9.96
CA GLN A 14 -15.36 -4.72 9.93
C GLN A 14 -15.97 -5.16 8.61
N ARG A 15 -16.93 -4.40 8.06
CA ARG A 15 -17.49 -4.69 6.73
C ARG A 15 -16.44 -4.57 5.63
N ALA A 16 -15.63 -3.51 5.65
CA ALA A 16 -14.57 -3.27 4.68
C ALA A 16 -13.51 -4.38 4.72
N ALA A 17 -13.05 -4.75 5.91
CA ALA A 17 -12.13 -5.86 6.12
C ALA A 17 -12.72 -7.19 5.67
N GLY A 18 -13.99 -7.45 6.01
CA GLY A 18 -14.72 -8.64 5.58
C GLY A 18 -14.80 -8.74 4.05
N LEU A 19 -15.09 -7.62 3.37
CA LEU A 19 -15.17 -7.56 1.92
C LEU A 19 -13.80 -7.84 1.26
N ALA A 20 -12.73 -7.25 1.79
CA ALA A 20 -11.37 -7.48 1.32
C ALA A 20 -10.93 -8.95 1.51
N ASN A 21 -11.22 -9.53 2.67
CA ASN A 21 -10.82 -10.90 3.03
C ASN A 21 -11.54 -11.98 2.22
N GLN A 22 -12.69 -11.68 1.61
CA GLN A 22 -13.40 -12.63 0.74
C GLN A 22 -12.61 -12.93 -0.54
N MET A 23 -11.76 -12.00 -1.01
CA MET A 23 -10.98 -12.14 -2.26
C MET A 23 -11.84 -12.60 -3.45
N ASP A 24 -13.07 -12.10 -3.51
CA ASP A 24 -14.05 -12.46 -4.53
C ASP A 24 -14.09 -11.39 -5.64
N PRO A 25 -13.80 -11.73 -6.91
CA PRO A 25 -13.88 -10.81 -8.04
C PRO A 25 -15.25 -10.15 -8.22
N ARG A 26 -16.32 -10.76 -7.71
CA ARG A 26 -17.67 -10.15 -7.73
C ARG A 26 -17.74 -8.87 -6.88
N ASN A 27 -16.80 -8.69 -5.95
CA ASN A 27 -16.75 -7.53 -5.07
C ASN A 27 -15.92 -6.37 -5.62
N VAL A 28 -15.35 -6.44 -6.83
CA VAL A 28 -14.49 -5.38 -7.40
C VAL A 28 -15.15 -4.01 -7.34
N ALA A 29 -16.43 -3.91 -7.73
CA ALA A 29 -17.16 -2.65 -7.68
C ALA A 29 -17.29 -2.12 -6.24
N ALA A 30 -17.71 -2.97 -5.31
CA ALA A 30 -17.86 -2.60 -3.91
C ALA A 30 -16.52 -2.21 -3.26
N LEU A 31 -15.42 -2.89 -3.58
CA LEU A 31 -14.08 -2.54 -3.11
C LEU A 31 -13.59 -1.20 -3.70
N ALA A 32 -13.93 -0.90 -4.96
CA ALA A 32 -13.62 0.39 -5.57
C ALA A 32 -14.40 1.54 -4.91
N GLU A 33 -15.65 1.30 -4.48
CA GLU A 33 -16.42 2.28 -3.70
C GLU A 33 -15.76 2.63 -2.37
N LEU A 34 -15.15 1.64 -1.70
CA LEU A 34 -14.46 1.89 -0.42
C LEU A 34 -13.31 2.91 -0.55
N LEU A 35 -12.69 3.05 -1.73
CA LEU A 35 -11.64 4.06 -1.97
C LEU A 35 -12.14 5.51 -1.82
N ARG A 36 -13.46 5.73 -1.70
CA ARG A 36 -14.08 7.04 -1.51
C ARG A 36 -14.62 7.27 -0.10
N ALA A 37 -14.39 6.33 0.82
CA ALA A 37 -14.86 6.44 2.19
C ALA A 37 -14.20 7.62 2.94
N GLY A 38 -14.92 8.20 3.89
CA GLY A 38 -14.40 9.31 4.70
C GLY A 38 -13.23 8.89 5.59
N ASP A 39 -13.27 7.67 6.12
CA ASP A 39 -12.22 7.10 6.96
C ASP A 39 -11.11 6.44 6.14
N SER A 40 -9.85 6.78 6.44
CA SER A 40 -8.69 6.27 5.70
C SER A 40 -8.45 4.78 5.85
N ALA A 41 -8.81 4.18 6.98
CA ALA A 41 -8.65 2.74 7.19
C ALA A 41 -9.70 1.95 6.38
N VAL A 42 -10.91 2.50 6.19
CA VAL A 42 -11.90 1.94 5.25
C VAL A 42 -11.37 2.01 3.82
N ARG A 43 -10.82 3.15 3.40
CA ARG A 43 -10.18 3.29 2.08
C ARG A 43 -9.03 2.32 1.88
N TRP A 44 -8.20 2.15 2.90
CA TRP A 44 -7.09 1.20 2.88
C TRP A 44 -7.56 -0.23 2.66
N TRP A 45 -8.63 -0.66 3.33
CA TRP A 45 -9.23 -1.97 3.08
C TRP A 45 -9.75 -2.13 1.66
N GLY A 46 -10.31 -1.07 1.06
CA GLY A 46 -10.64 -1.05 -0.37
C GLY A 46 -9.43 -1.31 -1.25
N ALA A 47 -8.33 -0.58 -1.02
CA ALA A 47 -7.09 -0.74 -1.77
C ALA A 47 -6.48 -2.15 -1.60
N VAL A 48 -6.43 -2.68 -0.37
CA VAL A 48 -5.90 -4.01 -0.08
C VAL A 48 -6.75 -5.12 -0.66
N GLY A 49 -8.08 -4.99 -0.62
CA GLY A 49 -8.97 -5.94 -1.28
C GLY A 49 -8.75 -5.97 -2.79
N LEU A 50 -8.67 -4.80 -3.43
CA LEU A 50 -8.35 -4.72 -4.87
C LEU A 50 -6.96 -5.28 -5.19
N LEU A 51 -5.97 -5.02 -4.34
CA LEU A 51 -4.65 -5.61 -4.47
C LEU A 51 -4.72 -7.14 -4.45
N ALA A 52 -5.47 -7.73 -3.50
CA ALA A 52 -5.61 -9.16 -3.35
C ALA A 52 -6.27 -9.84 -4.56
N LEU A 53 -7.15 -9.13 -5.27
CA LEU A 53 -7.80 -9.62 -6.50
C LEU A 53 -6.87 -9.64 -7.73
N ARG A 54 -5.69 -9.01 -7.67
CA ARG A 54 -4.72 -9.01 -8.77
C ARG A 54 -5.37 -8.54 -10.09
N GLY A 55 -5.23 -9.31 -11.17
CA GLY A 55 -5.76 -8.98 -12.50
C GLY A 55 -7.27 -8.75 -12.53
N ASP A 56 -8.02 -9.36 -11.61
CA ASP A 56 -9.47 -9.17 -11.55
C ASP A 56 -9.86 -7.75 -11.12
N ALA A 57 -8.94 -6.98 -10.53
CA ALA A 57 -9.13 -5.57 -10.20
C ALA A 57 -8.95 -4.61 -11.40
N VAL A 58 -8.67 -5.09 -12.63
CA VAL A 58 -8.59 -4.22 -13.82
C VAL A 58 -9.78 -3.24 -13.97
N PRO A 59 -11.04 -3.63 -13.71
CA PRO A 59 -12.18 -2.72 -13.82
C PRO A 59 -12.14 -1.53 -12.85
N SER A 60 -11.43 -1.63 -11.71
CA SER A 60 -11.30 -0.54 -10.74
C SER A 60 -10.15 0.43 -11.01
N LYS A 61 -9.40 0.25 -12.12
CA LYS A 61 -8.28 1.12 -12.52
C LYS A 61 -8.59 2.62 -12.42
N PRO A 62 -9.73 3.15 -12.90
CA PRO A 62 -10.02 4.58 -12.79
C PRO A 62 -10.09 5.06 -11.34
N ALA A 63 -10.75 4.29 -10.45
CA ALA A 63 -10.86 4.63 -9.03
C ALA A 63 -9.50 4.53 -8.33
N LEU A 64 -8.71 3.51 -8.65
CA LEU A 64 -7.35 3.36 -8.12
C LEU A 64 -6.43 4.51 -8.57
N LEU A 65 -6.48 4.92 -9.84
CA LEU A 65 -5.65 6.03 -10.33
C LEU A 65 -6.00 7.35 -9.64
N ALA A 66 -7.27 7.60 -9.33
CA ALA A 66 -7.68 8.76 -8.54
C ALA A 66 -7.19 8.68 -7.08
N ALA A 67 -7.17 7.48 -6.50
CA ALA A 67 -6.71 7.25 -5.13
C ALA A 67 -5.17 7.30 -4.95
N LEU A 68 -4.40 7.50 -6.02
CA LEU A 68 -2.96 7.78 -5.90
C LEU A 68 -2.67 9.12 -5.20
N ASP A 69 -3.65 10.04 -5.21
CA ASP A 69 -3.58 11.34 -4.56
C ASP A 69 -4.25 11.35 -3.16
N ASP A 70 -4.50 10.18 -2.58
CA ASP A 70 -5.12 10.06 -1.25
C ASP A 70 -4.31 10.80 -0.17
N SER A 71 -4.97 11.35 0.84
CA SER A 71 -4.28 12.02 1.95
C SER A 71 -3.46 11.06 2.82
N SER A 72 -3.87 9.79 2.93
CA SER A 72 -3.20 8.77 3.73
C SER A 72 -2.03 8.12 2.96
N PRO A 73 -0.79 8.14 3.50
CA PRO A 73 0.34 7.44 2.92
C PRO A 73 0.09 5.94 2.72
N ASP A 74 -0.56 5.28 3.68
CA ASP A 74 -0.84 3.83 3.58
C ASP A 74 -1.79 3.50 2.44
N VAL A 75 -2.81 4.33 2.22
CA VAL A 75 -3.72 4.19 1.08
C VAL A 75 -2.96 4.39 -0.22
N ARG A 76 -2.18 5.48 -0.34
CA ARG A 76 -1.39 5.76 -1.54
C ARG A 76 -0.43 4.61 -1.88
N ILE A 77 0.23 4.03 -0.89
CA ILE A 77 1.19 2.92 -1.10
C ILE A 77 0.46 1.65 -1.56
N ALA A 78 -0.64 1.27 -0.91
CA ALA A 78 -1.43 0.10 -1.29
C ALA A 78 -2.02 0.24 -2.71
N VAL A 79 -2.52 1.44 -3.03
CA VAL A 79 -3.03 1.77 -4.37
C VAL A 79 -1.91 1.74 -5.40
N ALA A 80 -0.74 2.33 -5.11
CA ALA A 80 0.41 2.31 -6.00
C ALA A 80 0.87 0.88 -6.31
N GLU A 81 0.95 0.01 -5.30
CA GLU A 81 1.25 -1.40 -5.51
C GLU A 81 0.20 -2.08 -6.41
N THR A 82 -1.08 -1.81 -6.17
CA THR A 82 -2.17 -2.37 -6.96
C THR A 82 -2.05 -1.96 -8.42
N VAL A 83 -1.95 -0.66 -8.71
CA VAL A 83 -1.89 -0.18 -10.10
C VAL A 83 -0.59 -0.59 -10.80
N ALA A 84 0.51 -0.79 -10.07
CA ALA A 84 1.74 -1.37 -10.62
C ALA A 84 1.50 -2.80 -11.13
N HIS A 85 0.85 -3.66 -10.33
CA HIS A 85 0.47 -5.01 -10.78
C HIS A 85 -0.52 -4.98 -11.95
N LEU A 86 -1.31 -3.91 -12.08
CA LEU A 86 -2.23 -3.70 -13.19
C LEU A 86 -1.59 -3.02 -14.42
N GLY A 87 -0.28 -2.79 -14.39
CA GLY A 87 0.51 -2.29 -15.53
C GLY A 87 0.71 -0.77 -15.59
N ALA A 88 0.33 -0.01 -14.57
CA ALA A 88 0.54 1.45 -14.50
C ALA A 88 1.78 1.81 -13.66
N LEU A 89 2.94 1.25 -14.04
CA LEU A 89 4.21 1.44 -13.32
C LEU A 89 4.67 2.90 -13.31
N ASP A 90 4.46 3.62 -14.42
CA ASP A 90 4.77 5.04 -14.57
C ASP A 90 4.08 5.90 -13.50
N ARG A 91 2.88 5.50 -13.07
CA ARG A 91 2.10 6.17 -12.02
C ARG A 91 2.46 5.67 -10.62
N ALA A 92 2.73 4.38 -10.47
CA ALA A 92 3.01 3.75 -9.18
C ALA A 92 4.41 4.06 -8.63
N LEU A 93 5.44 3.93 -9.47
CA LEU A 93 6.83 3.99 -9.03
C LEU A 93 7.22 5.34 -8.40
N PRO A 94 6.74 6.51 -8.88
CA PRO A 94 6.98 7.78 -8.19
C PRO A 94 6.45 7.81 -6.76
N ILE A 95 5.25 7.24 -6.52
CA ILE A 95 4.62 7.20 -5.19
C ILE A 95 5.44 6.30 -4.24
N LEU A 96 5.76 5.08 -4.69
CA LEU A 96 6.59 4.15 -3.91
C LEU A 96 7.99 4.74 -3.66
N GLY A 97 8.60 5.35 -4.66
CA GLY A 97 9.89 6.02 -4.54
C GLY A 97 9.89 7.16 -3.52
N SER A 98 8.81 7.95 -3.46
CA SER A 98 8.64 8.99 -2.45
C SER A 98 8.48 8.40 -1.05
N ALA A 99 7.67 7.34 -0.92
CA ALA A 99 7.46 6.66 0.37
C ALA A 99 8.73 5.99 0.91
N LEU A 100 9.66 5.56 0.04
CA LEU A 100 10.98 5.06 0.47
C LEU A 100 11.87 6.13 1.12
N ARG A 101 11.54 7.42 0.97
CA ARG A 101 12.32 8.56 1.48
C ARG A 101 11.64 9.32 2.63
N THR A 102 10.46 8.90 3.07
CA THR A 102 9.71 9.57 4.17
C THR A 102 10.30 9.24 5.53
N ASP A 103 10.26 10.16 6.50
CA ASP A 103 10.71 9.92 7.87
C ASP A 103 9.74 9.05 8.70
N ASP A 104 8.55 8.77 8.15
CA ASP A 104 7.63 7.79 8.71
C ASP A 104 8.14 6.36 8.44
N VAL A 105 8.60 5.70 9.50
CA VAL A 105 9.16 4.35 9.44
C VAL A 105 8.15 3.30 8.95
N PHE A 106 6.86 3.48 9.23
CA PHE A 106 5.82 2.54 8.80
C PHE A 106 5.50 2.71 7.32
N ALA A 107 5.33 3.96 6.86
CA ALA A 107 5.17 4.23 5.44
C ALA A 107 6.38 3.75 4.63
N ARG A 108 7.60 3.94 5.16
CA ARG A 108 8.83 3.45 4.53
C ARG A 108 8.87 1.93 4.47
N LEU A 109 8.52 1.25 5.55
CA LEU A 109 8.41 -0.21 5.58
C LEU A 109 7.35 -0.73 4.60
N SER A 110 6.18 -0.09 4.54
CA SER A 110 5.10 -0.42 3.61
C SER A 110 5.58 -0.32 2.16
N ALA A 111 6.34 0.72 1.81
CA ALA A 111 6.91 0.88 0.47
C ALA A 111 7.97 -0.18 0.14
N LEU A 112 8.82 -0.56 1.10
CA LEU A 112 9.78 -1.66 0.94
C LEU A 112 9.07 -3.00 0.73
N ASN A 113 8.01 -3.26 1.47
CA ASN A 113 7.19 -4.47 1.31
C ASN A 113 6.48 -4.51 -0.06
N ALA A 114 5.96 -3.38 -0.52
CA ALA A 114 5.38 -3.26 -1.86
C ALA A 114 6.45 -3.52 -2.94
N ALA A 115 7.63 -2.92 -2.82
CA ALA A 115 8.74 -3.18 -3.73
C ALA A 115 9.18 -4.65 -3.74
N HIS A 116 9.18 -5.31 -2.57
CA HIS A 116 9.44 -6.74 -2.46
C HIS A 116 8.41 -7.58 -3.22
N ARG A 117 7.11 -7.30 -3.05
CA ARG A 117 6.02 -8.02 -3.75
C ARG A 117 5.99 -7.76 -5.25
N LEU A 118 6.37 -6.56 -5.68
CA LEU A 118 6.51 -6.20 -7.09
C LEU A 118 7.69 -6.91 -7.79
N GLY A 119 8.71 -7.32 -7.02
CA GLY A 119 9.83 -8.07 -7.57
C GLY A 119 10.57 -7.29 -8.68
N PRO A 120 10.82 -7.89 -9.86
CA PRO A 120 11.51 -7.23 -10.98
C PRO A 120 10.86 -5.92 -11.43
N LEU A 121 9.55 -5.74 -11.24
CA LEU A 121 8.85 -4.49 -11.58
C LEU A 121 9.34 -3.30 -10.74
N ALA A 122 9.90 -3.54 -9.56
CA ALA A 122 10.46 -2.53 -8.67
C ALA A 122 11.95 -2.21 -8.94
N ARG A 123 12.60 -2.82 -9.94
CA ARG A 123 14.01 -2.53 -10.28
C ARG A 123 14.32 -1.03 -10.43
N PRO A 124 13.46 -0.18 -11.03
CA PRO A 124 13.72 1.26 -11.09
C PRO A 124 13.87 1.94 -9.72
N LEU A 125 13.36 1.32 -8.64
CA LEU A 125 13.47 1.82 -7.27
C LEU A 125 14.78 1.42 -6.58
N LEU A 126 15.64 0.60 -7.19
CA LEU A 126 16.88 0.13 -6.57
C LEU A 126 17.74 1.23 -5.94
N PRO A 127 17.95 2.41 -6.57
CA PRO A 127 18.68 3.50 -5.92
C PRO A 127 18.00 3.99 -4.64
N ALA A 128 16.68 4.14 -4.65
CA ALA A 128 15.91 4.59 -3.49
C ALA A 128 15.89 3.51 -2.38
N ILE A 129 15.72 2.25 -2.73
CA ILE A 129 15.76 1.12 -1.79
C ILE A 129 17.09 1.08 -1.04
N ARG A 130 18.22 1.22 -1.76
CA ARG A 130 19.56 1.23 -1.15
C ARG A 130 19.76 2.38 -0.15
N GLN A 131 19.01 3.46 -0.30
CA GLN A 131 19.06 4.64 0.57
C GLN A 131 17.95 4.66 1.63
N ALA A 132 17.08 3.65 1.67
CA ALA A 132 15.90 3.67 2.54
C ALA A 132 16.18 3.32 4.01
N LYS A 133 17.45 3.10 4.42
CA LYS A 133 17.77 2.87 5.84
C LYS A 133 17.26 4.06 6.67
N LEU A 134 16.57 3.77 7.77
CA LEU A 134 16.02 4.75 8.70
C LEU A 134 16.28 4.30 10.13
N VAL A 135 16.70 5.24 10.98
CA VAL A 135 16.75 5.02 12.43
C VAL A 135 15.59 5.79 13.05
N ALA A 136 14.60 5.07 13.56
CA ALA A 136 13.50 5.63 14.33
C ALA A 136 13.64 5.16 15.79
N PRO A 137 14.16 6.01 16.71
CA PRO A 137 14.46 5.60 18.09
C PRO A 137 13.27 5.01 18.85
N ASN A 138 12.06 5.51 18.59
CA ASN A 138 10.82 5.05 19.22
C ASN A 138 10.26 3.77 18.57
N HIS A 139 10.87 3.30 17.48
CA HIS A 139 10.46 2.13 16.70
C HIS A 139 11.69 1.32 16.29
N LYS A 140 12.53 0.98 17.28
CA LYS A 140 13.80 0.27 17.04
C LYS A 140 13.60 -1.03 16.26
N ASP A 141 12.64 -1.88 16.66
CA ASP A 141 12.41 -3.16 15.99
C ASP A 141 12.04 -3.01 14.51
N VAL A 142 11.23 -1.98 14.20
CA VAL A 142 10.83 -1.65 12.83
C VAL A 142 12.03 -1.09 12.05
N SER A 143 12.85 -0.24 12.68
CA SER A 143 14.08 0.31 12.09
C SER A 143 15.09 -0.79 11.74
N ASP A 144 15.29 -1.73 12.66
CA ASP A 144 16.18 -2.89 12.48
C ASP A 144 15.66 -3.79 11.35
N TYR A 145 14.34 -3.97 11.25
CA TYR A 145 13.72 -4.70 10.14
C TYR A 145 13.87 -3.97 8.80
N VAL A 146 13.65 -2.66 8.76
CA VAL A 146 13.89 -1.82 7.58
C VAL A 146 15.35 -1.96 7.12
N GLY A 147 16.30 -1.90 8.05
CA GLY A 147 17.73 -2.09 7.76
C GLY A 147 18.01 -3.43 7.08
N ARG A 148 17.44 -4.53 7.61
CA ARG A 148 17.55 -5.88 7.01
C ARG A 148 16.93 -5.93 5.61
N ILE A 149 15.75 -5.31 5.41
CA ILE A 149 15.12 -5.28 4.09
C ILE A 149 15.97 -4.55 3.06
N VAL A 150 16.54 -3.41 3.43
CA VAL A 150 17.39 -2.61 2.54
C VAL A 150 18.64 -3.37 2.09
N GLU A 151 19.16 -4.27 2.93
CA GLU A 151 20.31 -5.11 2.60
C GLU A 151 19.94 -6.29 1.67
N TYR A 152 18.86 -7.01 1.95
CA TYR A 152 18.52 -8.21 1.16
C TYR A 152 17.79 -7.89 -0.15
N LEU A 153 16.89 -6.89 -0.14
CA LEU A 153 15.94 -6.67 -1.22
C LEU A 153 16.61 -6.37 -2.57
N PRO A 154 17.68 -5.55 -2.65
CA PRO A 154 18.37 -5.31 -3.91
C PRO A 154 18.86 -6.57 -4.60
N GLY A 155 19.39 -7.57 -3.86
CA GLY A 155 19.81 -8.84 -4.44
C GLY A 155 18.62 -9.70 -4.87
N ARG A 156 17.47 -9.60 -4.19
CA ARG A 156 16.27 -10.38 -4.53
C ARG A 156 15.58 -9.93 -5.82
N ILE A 157 15.70 -8.66 -6.19
CA ILE A 157 15.06 -8.07 -7.39
C ILE A 157 16.07 -7.68 -8.49
N GLY A 158 17.37 -7.76 -8.19
CA GLY A 158 18.48 -7.18 -8.96
C GLY A 158 19.13 -8.09 -10.01
N ASP A 159 18.74 -9.36 -10.12
CA ASP A 159 19.18 -10.28 -11.19
C ASP A 159 18.11 -10.36 -12.29
#